data_AF-A0A1D2A431-F1
#
_entry.id   AF-A0A1D2A431-F1
#
_cell.length_a   1.000
_cell.length_b   1.000
_cell.length_c   1.000
_cell.angle_alpha   90.00
_cell.angle_beta   90.00
_cell.angle_gamma   90.00
#
_symmetry.space_group_name_H-M   'P 1'
#
loop_
_entity.id
_entity.type
_entity.pdbx_description
1 polymer ?
#
loop_
_entity_poly.entity_id
_entity_poly.type
_entity_poly.pdbx_seq_one_letter_code
_entity_poly.pdbx_strand_id
1 'polypeptide(L)'
;MFPGVVIGVAGPVLAAAIPSISQARHILYMTYLLLGAALPLVLVTLGMLLARFFFMGLPPVHFIVSVFLPAAPMALFGLTFLQLGVVSTKIFPPELRHAPFLDFANPGLLSCLTVVAFMFLGSCIWFLTFGMLVCLATAIKNKGIPFTTGWWGGVFPTGLAGLLAVELGVLLGIDALKIVGSTLSVFTGLLGAYCTARTSAQVYSGVIFNADI
;
A
#
# COMPACT_ATOMS: atom_id res chain seq x y z
N MET A 1 8.62 -5.21 -5.49
CA MET A 1 7.18 -5.40 -5.22
C MET A 1 7.01 -6.83 -4.74
N PHE A 2 6.37 -7.07 -3.61
CA PHE A 2 6.18 -8.43 -3.08
C PHE A 2 4.91 -9.02 -3.71
N PRO A 3 5.02 -9.99 -4.65
CA PRO A 3 3.86 -10.46 -5.40
C PRO A 3 2.74 -10.98 -4.48
N GLY A 4 3.11 -11.62 -3.36
CA GLY A 4 2.16 -12.15 -2.39
C GLY A 4 1.24 -11.11 -1.76
N VAL A 5 1.73 -9.88 -1.51
CA VAL A 5 0.89 -8.80 -0.93
C VAL A 5 -0.09 -8.25 -1.97
N VAL A 6 0.34 -8.17 -3.23
CA VAL A 6 -0.48 -7.67 -4.33
C VAL A 6 -1.61 -8.65 -4.66
N ILE A 7 -1.29 -9.95 -4.67
CA ILE A 7 -2.29 -11.02 -4.80
C ILE A 7 -3.23 -11.01 -3.57
N GLY A 8 -2.70 -10.70 -2.39
CA GLY A 8 -3.48 -10.53 -1.16
C GLY A 8 -4.58 -9.49 -1.29
N VAL A 9 -4.31 -8.33 -1.91
CA VAL A 9 -5.34 -7.29 -2.14
C VAL A 9 -6.37 -7.74 -3.19
N ALA A 10 -5.94 -8.46 -4.22
CA ALA A 10 -6.83 -8.92 -5.29
C ALA A 10 -7.79 -10.04 -4.83
N GLY A 11 -7.39 -10.87 -3.87
CA GLY A 11 -8.16 -12.00 -3.38
C GLY A 11 -9.56 -11.64 -2.88
N PRO A 12 -9.74 -10.71 -1.92
CA PRO A 12 -11.05 -10.30 -1.43
C PRO A 12 -11.93 -9.69 -2.52
N VAL A 13 -11.34 -8.90 -3.43
CA VAL A 13 -12.04 -8.31 -4.58
C VAL A 13 -12.57 -9.41 -5.51
N LEU A 14 -11.74 -10.40 -5.82
CA LEU A 14 -12.13 -11.55 -6.63
C LEU A 14 -13.20 -12.40 -5.94
N ALA A 15 -13.06 -12.63 -4.63
CA ALA A 15 -14.05 -13.37 -3.85
C ALA A 15 -15.42 -12.67 -3.85
N ALA A 16 -15.46 -11.34 -3.81
CA ALA A 16 -16.71 -10.58 -3.91
C ALA A 16 -17.37 -10.64 -5.30
N ALA A 17 -16.62 -10.91 -6.36
CA ALA A 17 -17.11 -10.94 -7.73
C ALA A 17 -17.60 -12.32 -8.20
N ILE A 18 -17.19 -13.40 -7.54
CA ILE A 18 -17.51 -14.77 -7.95
C ILE A 18 -18.90 -15.20 -7.44
N PRO A 19 -19.79 -15.76 -8.28
CA PRO A 19 -21.11 -16.20 -7.86
C PRO A 19 -21.11 -17.39 -6.88
N SER A 20 -20.10 -18.25 -6.95
CA SER A 20 -19.99 -19.45 -6.12
C SER A 20 -19.42 -19.13 -4.74
N ILE A 21 -20.26 -19.17 -3.70
CA ILE A 21 -19.88 -18.99 -2.29
C ILE A 21 -18.76 -19.96 -1.88
N SER A 22 -18.78 -21.20 -2.40
CA SER A 22 -17.74 -22.18 -2.11
C SER A 22 -16.38 -21.73 -2.65
N GLN A 23 -16.29 -21.31 -3.91
CA GLN A 23 -15.05 -20.81 -4.50
C GLN A 23 -14.58 -19.52 -3.83
N ALA A 24 -15.51 -18.62 -3.51
CA ALA A 24 -15.21 -17.37 -2.85
C ALA A 24 -14.58 -17.58 -1.45
N ARG A 25 -15.05 -18.56 -0.67
CA ARG A 25 -14.42 -18.97 0.60
C ARG A 25 -13.00 -19.49 0.42
N HIS A 26 -12.76 -20.34 -0.58
CA HIS A 26 -11.41 -20.85 -0.85
C HIS A 26 -10.44 -19.71 -1.18
N ILE A 27 -10.90 -18.71 -1.95
CA ILE A 27 -10.09 -17.54 -2.27
C ILE A 27 -9.76 -16.76 -1.00
N LEU A 28 -10.70 -16.56 -0.08
CA LEU A 28 -10.42 -15.91 1.20
C LEU A 28 -9.38 -16.69 2.02
N TYR A 29 -9.50 -18.02 2.13
CA TYR A 29 -8.52 -18.84 2.85
C TYR A 29 -7.12 -18.74 2.24
N MET A 30 -7.02 -18.81 0.90
CA MET A 30 -5.75 -18.62 0.21
C MET A 30 -5.20 -17.20 0.41
N THR A 31 -6.07 -16.20 0.46
CA THR A 31 -5.69 -14.81 0.75
C THR A 31 -5.06 -14.69 2.14
N TYR A 32 -5.67 -15.28 3.18
CA TYR A 32 -5.09 -15.28 4.53
C TYR A 32 -3.71 -15.95 4.57
N LEU A 33 -3.54 -17.09 3.88
CA LEU A 33 -2.26 -17.79 3.80
C LEU A 33 -1.18 -16.96 3.09
N LEU A 34 -1.51 -16.36 1.94
CA LEU A 34 -0.59 -15.51 1.19
C LEU A 34 -0.20 -14.26 1.98
N LEU A 35 -1.16 -13.67 2.70
CA LEU A 35 -0.91 -12.54 3.59
C LEU A 35 0.05 -12.91 4.72
N GLY A 36 -0.17 -14.05 5.36
CA GLY A 36 0.68 -14.58 6.42
C GLY A 36 2.11 -14.90 5.94
N ALA A 37 2.26 -15.41 4.72
CA ALA A 37 3.58 -15.63 4.12
C ALA A 37 4.28 -14.32 3.71
N ALA A 38 3.52 -13.32 3.25
CA ALA A 38 4.08 -12.07 2.77
C ALA A 38 4.49 -11.11 3.89
N LEU A 39 3.79 -11.11 5.03
CA LEU A 39 4.09 -10.25 6.17
C LEU A 39 5.54 -10.37 6.68
N PRO A 40 6.06 -11.57 7.03
CA PRO A 40 7.43 -11.70 7.52
C PRO A 40 8.44 -11.28 6.46
N LEU A 41 8.21 -11.58 5.18
CA LEU A 41 9.10 -11.19 4.09
C LEU A 41 9.19 -9.65 3.95
N VAL A 42 8.06 -8.96 4.07
CA VAL A 42 8.02 -7.50 4.09
C VAL A 42 8.76 -6.97 5.32
N LEU A 43 8.48 -7.50 6.52
CA LEU A 43 9.11 -7.03 7.75
C LEU A 43 10.63 -7.20 7.73
N VAL A 44 11.14 -8.34 7.25
CA VAL A 44 12.58 -8.57 7.07
C VAL A 44 13.18 -7.57 6.09
N THR A 45 12.51 -7.31 4.97
CA THR A 45 13.01 -6.35 3.97
C THR A 45 12.99 -4.92 4.48
N LEU A 46 11.94 -4.52 5.20
CA LEU A 46 11.87 -3.22 5.85
C LEU A 46 12.94 -3.09 6.93
N GLY A 47 13.17 -4.13 7.71
CA GLY A 47 14.25 -4.17 8.71
C GLY A 47 15.62 -3.96 8.07
N MET A 48 15.92 -4.66 6.97
CA MET A 48 17.16 -4.46 6.22
C MET A 48 17.28 -3.06 5.63
N LEU A 49 16.20 -2.51 5.07
CA LEU A 49 16.18 -1.17 4.49
C LEU A 49 16.40 -0.09 5.55
N LEU A 50 15.73 -0.19 6.69
CA LEU A 50 15.91 0.73 7.81
C LEU A 50 17.31 0.61 8.40
N ALA A 51 17.82 -0.61 8.61
CA ALA A 51 19.20 -0.83 9.04
C ALA A 51 20.19 -0.18 8.06
N ARG A 52 19.96 -0.31 6.75
CA ARG A 52 20.75 0.37 5.73
C ARG A 52 20.69 1.89 5.87
N PHE A 53 19.54 2.50 6.19
CA PHE A 53 19.46 3.94 6.44
C PHE A 53 20.23 4.36 7.70
N PHE A 54 20.20 3.56 8.76
CA PHE A 54 20.91 3.87 10.00
C PHE A 54 22.43 3.71 9.86
N PHE A 55 22.92 2.64 9.23
CA PHE A 55 24.34 2.32 9.16
C PHE A 55 25.06 2.89 7.93
N MET A 56 24.37 2.98 6.78
CA MET A 56 24.95 3.45 5.51
C MET A 56 24.42 4.83 5.08
N GLY A 57 23.51 5.42 5.87
CA GLY A 57 22.90 6.71 5.59
C GLY A 57 21.77 6.66 4.55
N LEU A 58 21.22 7.84 4.28
CA LEU A 58 20.15 8.03 3.30
C LEU A 58 20.65 7.74 1.87
N PRO A 59 19.77 7.32 0.95
CA PRO A 59 20.15 7.14 -0.44
C PRO A 59 20.76 8.40 -1.07
N PRO A 60 21.65 8.25 -2.07
CA PRO A 60 22.09 9.37 -2.89
C PRO A 60 20.91 10.14 -3.50
N VAL A 61 21.12 11.40 -3.86
CA VAL A 61 20.06 12.30 -4.34
C VAL A 61 19.26 11.75 -5.54
N HIS A 62 19.91 10.99 -6.42
CA HIS A 62 19.27 10.37 -7.60
C HIS A 62 18.33 9.20 -7.23
N PHE A 63 18.52 8.57 -6.07
CA PHE A 63 17.65 7.51 -5.54
C PHE A 63 16.84 7.95 -4.33
N ILE A 64 16.85 9.24 -3.95
CA ILE A 64 16.27 9.68 -2.68
C ILE A 64 14.77 9.37 -2.57
N VAL A 65 14.03 9.39 -3.69
CA VAL A 65 12.58 9.09 -3.71
C VAL A 65 12.29 7.63 -3.35
N SER A 66 13.29 6.73 -3.34
CA SER A 66 13.10 5.34 -2.89
C SER A 66 12.75 5.23 -1.41
N VAL A 67 12.94 6.28 -0.61
CA VAL A 67 12.57 6.30 0.82
C VAL A 67 11.06 6.18 1.07
N PHE A 68 10.23 6.39 0.05
CA PHE A 68 8.78 6.19 0.11
C PHE A 68 8.34 4.73 -0.07
N LEU A 69 9.22 3.87 -0.62
CA LEU A 69 8.90 2.48 -0.93
C LEU A 69 8.32 1.69 0.25
N PRO A 70 8.73 1.91 1.52
CA PRO A 70 8.13 1.26 2.68
C PRO A 70 6.64 1.49 2.89
N ALA A 71 6.10 2.65 2.45
CA ALA A 71 4.69 2.97 2.65
C ALA A 71 3.77 2.08 1.79
N ALA A 72 4.22 1.64 0.62
CA ALA A 72 3.41 0.82 -0.29
C ALA A 72 2.96 -0.53 0.31
N PRO A 73 3.86 -1.40 0.83
CA PRO A 73 3.42 -2.66 1.42
C PRO A 73 2.53 -2.44 2.65
N MET A 74 2.78 -1.40 3.45
CA MET A 74 1.91 -1.07 4.59
C MET A 74 0.48 -0.77 4.13
N ALA A 75 0.33 0.03 3.07
CA ALA A 75 -0.98 0.38 2.54
C ALA A 75 -1.71 -0.84 1.95
N LEU A 76 -0.98 -1.70 1.23
CA LEU A 76 -1.55 -2.94 0.69
C LEU A 76 -1.98 -3.92 1.78
N PHE A 77 -1.23 -4.05 2.89
CA PHE A 77 -1.67 -4.84 4.04
C PHE A 77 -2.96 -4.26 4.63
N GLY A 78 -3.01 -2.95 4.88
CA GLY A 78 -4.21 -2.29 5.40
C GLY A 78 -5.43 -2.50 4.51
N LEU A 79 -5.26 -2.33 3.19
CA LEU A 79 -6.32 -2.58 2.21
C LEU A 79 -6.78 -4.04 2.22
N THR A 80 -5.84 -4.98 2.26
CA THR A 80 -6.18 -6.42 2.29
C THR A 80 -6.97 -6.77 3.54
N PHE A 81 -6.53 -6.33 4.72
CA PHE A 81 -7.25 -6.61 5.97
C PHE A 81 -8.64 -5.98 5.99
N LEU A 82 -8.76 -4.72 5.54
CA LEU A 82 -10.05 -4.04 5.46
C LEU A 82 -11.03 -4.79 4.56
N GLN A 83 -10.58 -5.15 3.34
CA GLN A 83 -11.42 -5.85 2.38
C GLN A 83 -11.74 -7.28 2.85
N LEU A 84 -10.80 -7.99 3.47
CA LEU A 84 -11.07 -9.29 4.11
C LEU A 84 -12.19 -9.17 5.14
N GLY A 85 -12.18 -8.13 5.98
CA GLY A 85 -13.26 -7.87 6.94
C GLY A 85 -14.60 -7.64 6.25
N VAL A 86 -14.64 -6.73 5.28
CA VAL A 86 -15.88 -6.38 4.56
C VAL A 86 -16.45 -7.58 3.81
N VAL A 87 -15.61 -8.29 3.06
CA VAL A 87 -16.04 -9.40 2.22
C VAL A 87 -16.46 -10.61 3.06
N SER A 88 -15.81 -10.85 4.20
CA SER A 88 -16.20 -11.95 5.11
C SER A 88 -17.63 -11.83 5.61
N THR A 89 -18.12 -10.60 5.87
CA THR A 89 -19.53 -10.40 6.29
C THR A 89 -20.56 -10.84 5.25
N LYS A 90 -20.17 -10.96 3.97
CA LYS A 90 -21.05 -11.35 2.86
C LYS A 90 -20.93 -12.83 2.50
N ILE A 91 -19.75 -13.42 2.68
CA ILE A 91 -19.41 -14.75 2.17
C ILE A 91 -19.66 -15.86 3.20
N PHE A 92 -19.62 -15.55 4.49
CA PHE A 92 -19.86 -16.54 5.55
C PHE A 92 -21.31 -16.45 6.05
N PRO A 93 -22.19 -17.43 5.71
CA PRO A 93 -23.59 -17.41 6.14
C PRO A 93 -23.76 -17.68 7.65
N PRO A 94 -24.86 -17.22 8.25
CA PRO A 94 -25.20 -17.46 9.67
C PRO A 94 -25.29 -18.95 10.04
N GLU A 95 -25.53 -19.84 9.07
CA GLU A 95 -25.66 -21.27 9.33
C GLU A 95 -24.32 -21.95 9.69
N LEU A 96 -23.17 -21.35 9.34
CA LEU A 96 -21.83 -21.90 9.65
C LEU A 96 -21.33 -21.56 11.07
N ARG A 97 -22.20 -21.02 11.93
CA ARG A 97 -21.94 -20.66 13.36
C ARG A 97 -21.61 -21.84 14.28
N HIS A 98 -21.24 -23.01 13.75
CA HIS A 98 -20.98 -24.23 14.52
C HIS A 98 -19.78 -24.11 15.46
N ALA A 99 -18.89 -23.12 15.26
CA ALA A 99 -17.77 -22.82 16.15
C ALA A 99 -17.81 -21.33 16.55
N PRO A 100 -18.32 -20.96 17.74
CA PRO A 100 -18.51 -19.56 18.14
C PRO A 100 -17.21 -18.73 18.19
N PHE A 101 -16.05 -19.39 18.27
CA PHE A 101 -14.74 -18.75 18.37
C PHE A 101 -13.99 -18.60 17.02
N LEU A 102 -14.38 -19.36 15.98
CA LEU A 102 -13.78 -19.35 14.64
C LEU A 102 -14.80 -18.91 13.59
N ASP A 103 -15.77 -18.10 14.02
CA ASP A 103 -16.82 -17.59 13.15
C ASP A 103 -16.28 -16.41 12.33
N PHE A 104 -15.90 -16.68 11.08
CA PHE A 104 -15.53 -15.65 10.11
C PHE A 104 -16.72 -14.75 9.71
N ALA A 105 -17.96 -15.10 10.09
CA ALA A 105 -19.14 -14.25 9.98
C ALA A 105 -19.34 -13.32 11.20
N ASN A 106 -18.49 -13.42 12.24
CA ASN A 106 -18.64 -12.61 13.44
C ASN A 106 -18.44 -11.12 13.10
N PRO A 107 -19.38 -10.23 13.45
CA PRO A 107 -19.22 -8.78 13.26
C PRO A 107 -17.92 -8.23 13.88
N GLY A 108 -17.43 -8.85 14.95
CA GLY A 108 -16.15 -8.54 15.59
C GLY A 108 -14.95 -8.71 14.67
N LEU A 109 -14.99 -9.61 13.68
CA LEU A 109 -13.89 -9.76 12.71
C LEU A 109 -13.71 -8.49 11.88
N LEU A 110 -14.79 -7.88 11.40
CA LEU A 110 -14.72 -6.62 10.67
C LEU A 110 -14.12 -5.52 11.54
N SER A 111 -14.56 -5.41 12.79
CA SER A 111 -14.01 -4.44 13.75
C SER A 111 -12.51 -4.65 13.98
N CYS A 112 -12.08 -5.88 14.26
CA CYS A 112 -10.68 -6.22 14.46
C CYS A 112 -9.83 -5.88 13.23
N LEU A 113 -10.26 -6.29 12.04
CA LEU A 113 -9.52 -6.04 10.81
C LEU A 113 -9.51 -4.55 10.40
N THR A 114 -10.54 -3.80 10.77
CA THR A 114 -10.58 -2.34 10.61
C THR A 114 -9.57 -1.64 11.52
N VAL A 115 -9.43 -2.09 12.77
CA VAL A 115 -8.38 -1.58 13.68
C VAL A 115 -6.99 -1.86 13.12
N VAL A 116 -6.76 -3.08 12.61
CA VAL A 116 -5.49 -3.44 11.94
C VAL A 116 -5.24 -2.54 10.72
N ALA A 117 -6.26 -2.29 9.89
CA ALA A 117 -6.16 -1.39 8.75
C ALA A 117 -5.78 0.05 9.15
N PHE A 118 -6.31 0.55 10.27
CA PHE A 118 -5.89 1.84 10.83
C PHE A 118 -4.43 1.88 11.27
N MET A 119 -3.95 0.82 11.93
CA MET A 119 -2.54 0.72 12.32
C MET A 119 -1.63 0.79 11.10
N PHE A 120 -1.99 0.06 10.03
CA PHE A 120 -1.27 0.11 8.76
C PHE A 120 -1.36 1.48 8.08
N LEU A 121 -2.52 2.15 8.10
CA LEU A 121 -2.64 3.53 7.60
C LEU A 121 -1.72 4.49 8.39
N GLY A 122 -1.67 4.36 9.71
CA GLY A 122 -0.76 5.12 10.56
C GLY A 122 0.71 4.89 10.18
N SER A 123 1.11 3.64 9.95
CA SER A 123 2.44 3.30 9.44
C SER A 123 2.72 3.91 8.06
N CYS A 124 1.73 3.92 7.16
CA CYS A 124 1.85 4.58 5.85
C CYS A 124 2.12 6.08 6.02
N ILE A 125 1.31 6.76 6.83
CA ILE A 125 1.45 8.20 7.07
C ILE A 125 2.84 8.50 7.66
N TRP A 126 3.33 7.66 8.58
CA TRP A 126 4.67 7.80 9.13
C TRP A 126 5.75 7.72 8.04
N PHE A 127 5.74 6.68 7.21
CA PHE A 127 6.72 6.51 6.14
C PHE A 127 6.61 7.58 5.05
N LEU A 128 5.41 8.02 4.70
CA LEU A 128 5.19 9.13 3.76
C LEU A 128 5.74 10.43 4.34
N THR A 129 5.47 10.72 5.61
CA THR A 129 5.97 11.93 6.28
C THR A 129 7.50 11.90 6.37
N PHE A 130 8.07 10.77 6.78
CA PHE A 130 9.52 10.56 6.79
C PHE A 130 10.14 10.80 5.40
N GLY A 131 9.56 10.19 4.36
CA GLY A 131 10.03 10.35 3.00
C GLY A 131 9.93 11.79 2.48
N MET A 132 8.85 12.49 2.80
CA MET A 132 8.67 13.90 2.45
C MET A 132 9.72 14.78 3.12
N LEU A 133 9.95 14.61 4.42
CA LEU A 133 10.96 15.38 5.17
C LEU A 133 12.37 15.13 4.61
N VAL A 134 12.71 13.88 4.32
CA VAL A 134 14.00 13.50 3.72
C VAL A 134 14.17 14.12 2.33
N CYS A 135 13.14 14.06 1.48
CA CYS A 135 13.19 14.65 0.14
C CYS A 135 13.27 16.18 0.21
N LEU A 136 12.53 16.82 1.11
CA LEU A 136 12.58 18.27 1.31
C LEU A 136 13.97 18.72 1.75
N ALA A 137 14.55 18.08 2.78
CA ALA A 137 15.90 18.38 3.25
C ALA A 137 16.95 18.18 2.14
N THR A 138 16.81 17.11 1.36
CA THR A 138 17.71 16.81 0.23
C THR A 138 17.58 17.84 -0.88
N ALA A 139 16.35 18.26 -1.21
CA ALA A 139 16.08 19.26 -2.23
C ALA A 139 16.66 20.62 -1.84
N ILE A 140 16.53 21.04 -0.57
CA ILE A 140 17.11 22.28 -0.07
C ILE A 140 18.64 22.23 -0.17
N LYS A 141 19.26 21.14 0.28
CA LYS A 141 20.72 20.98 0.27
C LYS A 141 21.31 20.95 -1.15
N ASN A 142 20.63 20.32 -2.10
CA ASN A 142 21.14 20.10 -3.46
C ASN A 142 20.53 21.04 -4.51
N LYS A 143 19.74 22.04 -4.10
CA LYS A 143 18.99 22.96 -4.99
C LYS A 143 18.05 22.22 -5.96
N GLY A 144 17.47 21.12 -5.50
CA GLY A 144 16.54 20.28 -6.25
C GLY A 144 16.86 18.80 -6.14
N ILE A 145 15.98 17.99 -6.73
CA ILE A 145 16.16 16.55 -6.90
C ILE A 145 16.07 16.28 -8.41
N PRO A 146 17.10 15.68 -9.04
CA PRO A 146 17.06 15.35 -10.45
C PRO A 146 15.95 14.33 -10.71
N PHE A 147 15.31 14.43 -11.86
CA PHE A 147 14.34 13.44 -12.28
C PHE A 147 15.05 12.13 -12.64
N THR A 148 14.63 11.04 -12.01
CA THR A 148 15.07 9.68 -12.29
C THR A 148 13.85 8.76 -12.35
N THR A 149 14.01 7.55 -12.88
CA THR A 149 12.96 6.52 -12.83
C THR A 149 12.51 6.20 -11.39
N GLY A 150 13.36 6.49 -10.40
CA GLY A 150 13.05 6.36 -8.97
C GLY A 150 11.88 7.23 -8.51
N TRP A 151 11.49 8.28 -9.24
CA TRP A 151 10.32 9.10 -8.92
C TRP A 151 8.99 8.32 -8.92
N TRP A 152 8.91 7.25 -9.72
CA TRP A 152 7.78 6.31 -9.67
C TRP A 152 7.62 5.63 -8.31
N GLY A 153 8.71 5.53 -7.54
CA GLY A 153 8.71 5.02 -6.17
C GLY A 153 7.92 5.88 -5.18
N GLY A 154 7.59 7.13 -5.52
CA GLY A 154 6.71 8.00 -4.73
C GLY A 154 5.24 7.92 -5.14
N VAL A 155 4.94 7.68 -6.43
CA VAL A 155 3.56 7.64 -6.95
C VAL A 155 2.75 6.54 -6.30
N PHE A 156 3.25 5.30 -6.33
CA PHE A 156 2.50 4.13 -5.89
C PHE A 156 2.19 4.13 -4.38
N PRO A 157 3.15 4.39 -3.48
CA PRO A 157 2.86 4.45 -2.04
C PRO A 157 1.85 5.53 -1.66
N THR A 158 1.94 6.72 -2.27
CA THR A 158 1.01 7.82 -1.96
C THR A 158 -0.40 7.52 -2.43
N GLY A 159 -0.54 6.92 -3.62
CA GLY A 159 -1.85 6.49 -4.14
C GLY A 159 -2.52 5.44 -3.29
N LEU A 160 -1.77 4.41 -2.87
CA LEU A 160 -2.30 3.35 -2.02
C LEU A 160 -2.70 3.85 -0.63
N ALA A 161 -1.90 4.74 -0.03
CA ALA A 161 -2.27 5.36 1.24
C ALA A 161 -3.55 6.20 1.10
N GLY A 162 -3.69 6.92 -0.02
CA GLY A 162 -4.90 7.65 -0.36
C GLY A 162 -6.12 6.72 -0.47
N LEU A 163 -5.99 5.62 -1.22
CA LEU A 163 -7.04 4.62 -1.36
C LEU A 163 -7.45 4.01 -0.01
N LEU A 164 -6.48 3.60 0.81
CA LEU A 164 -6.76 3.06 2.15
C LEU A 164 -7.50 4.07 3.03
N ALA A 165 -7.11 5.34 3.00
CA ALA A 165 -7.79 6.39 3.75
C ALA A 165 -9.23 6.60 3.25
N VAL A 166 -9.47 6.61 1.94
CA VAL A 166 -10.83 6.72 1.38
C VAL A 166 -11.68 5.52 1.80
N GLU A 167 -11.19 4.29 1.65
CA GLU A 167 -11.92 3.07 1.99
C GLU A 167 -12.30 3.04 3.48
N LEU A 168 -11.36 3.39 4.38
CA LEU A 168 -11.66 3.53 5.81
C LEU A 168 -12.67 4.65 6.09
N GLY A 169 -12.52 5.79 5.41
CA GLY A 169 -13.45 6.92 5.54
C GLY A 169 -14.86 6.58 5.06
N VAL A 170 -15.01 5.79 4.00
CA VAL A 170 -16.29 5.31 3.50
C VAL A 170 -16.90 4.29 4.45
N LEU A 171 -16.13 3.29 4.90
CA LEU A 171 -16.62 2.26 5.81
C LEU A 171 -17.14 2.83 7.14
N LEU A 172 -16.44 3.83 7.69
CA LEU A 172 -16.71 4.38 9.02
C LEU A 172 -17.52 5.67 9.00
N GLY A 173 -17.81 6.24 7.82
CA GLY A 173 -18.46 7.53 7.69
C GLY A 173 -17.60 8.72 8.16
N ILE A 174 -16.27 8.62 8.10
CA ILE A 174 -15.35 9.66 8.54
C ILE A 174 -14.96 10.55 7.36
N ASP A 175 -15.55 11.74 7.26
CA ASP A 175 -15.30 12.65 6.13
C ASP A 175 -13.87 13.18 6.07
N ALA A 176 -13.22 13.37 7.23
CA ALA A 176 -11.82 13.78 7.29
C ALA A 176 -10.89 12.81 6.54
N LEU A 177 -11.12 11.49 6.68
CA LEU A 177 -10.34 10.47 5.97
C LEU A 177 -10.64 10.47 4.46
N LYS A 178 -11.89 10.72 4.07
CA LYS A 178 -12.26 10.86 2.66
C LYS A 178 -11.56 12.05 2.02
N ILE A 179 -11.50 13.19 2.71
CA ILE A 179 -10.83 14.41 2.23
C ILE A 179 -9.32 14.17 2.10
N VAL A 180 -8.68 13.62 3.13
CA VAL A 180 -7.24 13.30 3.12
C VAL A 180 -6.93 12.30 2.00
N GLY A 181 -7.69 11.22 1.90
CA GLY A 181 -7.49 10.19 0.89
C GLY A 181 -7.69 10.70 -0.54
N SER A 182 -8.71 11.55 -0.75
CA SER A 182 -8.95 12.20 -2.04
C SER A 182 -7.82 13.16 -2.42
N THR A 183 -7.31 13.92 -1.45
CA THR A 183 -6.18 14.84 -1.66
C THR A 183 -4.91 14.08 -2.06
N LEU A 184 -4.59 12.99 -1.35
CA LEU A 184 -3.47 12.12 -1.70
C LEU A 184 -3.65 11.47 -3.09
N SER A 185 -4.89 11.13 -3.46
CA SER A 185 -5.20 10.56 -4.77
C SER A 185 -5.00 11.58 -5.91
N VAL A 186 -5.46 12.82 -5.73
CA VAL A 186 -5.21 13.91 -6.69
C VAL A 186 -3.72 14.18 -6.82
N PHE A 187 -3.00 14.29 -5.71
CA PHE A 187 -1.55 14.47 -5.71
C PHE A 187 -0.84 13.32 -6.46
N THR A 188 -1.27 12.09 -6.23
CA THR A 188 -0.75 10.91 -6.94
C THR A 188 -0.99 11.00 -8.44
N GLY A 189 -2.18 11.43 -8.87
CA GLY A 189 -2.50 11.65 -10.28
C GLY A 189 -1.59 12.69 -10.93
N LEU A 190 -1.37 13.82 -10.26
CA LEU A 190 -0.47 14.88 -10.73
C LEU A 190 0.98 14.41 -10.80
N LEU A 191 1.47 13.74 -9.76
CA LEU A 191 2.82 13.19 -9.71
C LEU A 191 3.02 12.12 -10.80
N GLY A 192 2.02 11.26 -11.00
CA GLY A 192 2.01 10.25 -12.04
C GLY A 192 2.02 10.85 -13.45
N ALA A 193 1.24 11.90 -13.70
CA ALA A 193 1.26 12.63 -14.97
C ALA A 193 2.63 13.26 -15.24
N TYR A 194 3.24 13.90 -14.21
CA TYR A 194 4.59 14.43 -14.30
C TYR A 194 5.63 13.35 -14.61
N CYS A 195 5.62 12.23 -13.87
CA CYS A 195 6.51 11.10 -14.11
C CYS A 195 6.33 10.54 -15.52
N THR A 196 5.09 10.37 -15.97
CA THR A 196 4.78 9.87 -17.32
C THR A 196 5.33 10.78 -18.41
N ALA A 197 5.11 12.10 -18.30
CA ALA A 197 5.62 13.06 -19.28
C ALA A 197 7.15 13.04 -19.36
N ARG A 198 7.83 13.03 -18.19
CA ARG A 198 9.29 13.02 -18.12
C ARG A 198 9.90 11.70 -18.58
N THR A 199 9.32 10.57 -18.18
CA THR A 199 9.73 9.24 -18.65
C THR A 199 9.55 9.13 -20.16
N SER A 200 8.42 9.58 -20.71
CA SER A 200 8.17 9.54 -22.16
C SER A 200 9.19 10.36 -22.94
N ALA A 201 9.55 11.56 -22.44
CA ALA A 201 10.59 12.38 -23.05
C ALA A 201 11.97 11.70 -23.03
N GLN A 202 12.33 11.03 -21.93
CA GLN A 202 13.60 10.30 -21.81
C GLN A 202 13.64 9.00 -22.64
N VAL A 203 12.49 8.35 -22.83
CA VAL A 203 12.35 7.20 -23.74
C VAL A 203 12.56 7.66 -25.18
N TYR A 204 11.91 8.76 -25.58
CA TYR A 204 12.06 9.30 -26.93
C TYR A 204 13.50 9.74 -27.23
N SER A 205 14.21 10.32 -26.25
CA SER A 205 15.60 10.73 -26.41
C SER A 205 16.62 9.58 -26.28
N GLY A 206 16.19 8.36 -25.91
CA GLY A 206 17.06 7.21 -25.66
C GLY A 206 17.90 7.29 -24.37
N VAL A 207 17.89 8.44 -23.68
CA VAL A 207 18.72 8.70 -22.48
C VAL A 207 18.39 7.73 -21.34
N ILE A 208 17.15 7.25 -21.27
CA ILE A 208 16.72 6.30 -20.24
C ILE A 208 17.42 4.93 -20.31
N PHE A 209 18.02 4.58 -21.46
CA PHE A 209 18.68 3.29 -21.70
C PHE A 209 20.21 3.37 -21.59
N ASN A 210 20.77 4.57 -21.44
CA ASN A 210 22.19 4.75 -21.24
C ASN A 210 22.55 4.40 -19.80
N ALA A 211 23.47 3.45 -19.62
CA ALA A 211 23.89 2.97 -18.30
C ALA A 211 24.81 3.94 -17.53
N ASP A 212 25.17 5.09 -18.11
CA ASP A 212 26.24 5.98 -17.65
C ASP A 212 25.77 7.24 -16.91
N ILE A 213 24.56 7.24 -16.31
CA ILE A 213 24.04 8.39 -15.52
C ILE A 213 23.45 7.96 -14.18
#